data_AF-A0A945W7A9-F1
#
_entry.id   AF-A0A945W7A9-F1
#
_cell.length_a   1.000
_cell.length_b   1.000
_cell.length_c   1.000
_cell.angle_alpha   90.00
_cell.angle_beta   90.00
_cell.angle_gamma   90.00
#
_symmetry.space_group_name_H-M   'P 1'
#
loop_
_entity.id
_entity.type
_entity.pdbx_description
1 polymer ?
#
loop_
_entity_poly.entity_id
_entity_poly.type
_entity_poly.pdbx_seq_one_letter_code
_entity_poly.pdbx_strand_id
1 'polypeptide(L)'
;MVRAEGSIGVRDLLQVFEGVSAKPALLHVKSIKVNGKRVFNVEAGDIAVINSEQKVKRGTKLYVVSSQKTKEAFAQKIPRKLTSAKVPVKMEVRIESDSIAVSGTAMQFIFKKDYPLKIEKSVNRMTTEEDIKGCFSRLGETTFELEDIRVDISEGLFIPLSVLNNIRREYFNGLSAAWLDERALKCDNVKKWLDGESVTFGNSMNVEKQLHNDNTEDEVRLSLKIDRLNCLDFILTEKIYKLYIVLTDKTISYLQKNDDIVDILLKENEKIVFSLPVIMRDIGNGLDTYSYFEKSIHALIERGFTKFQIANLGAMDLFSDAVVTLYADYPLYSLNLLSVIKLRKLGFKRQTLSPEDGVENLKTLLSDNTDLVLYQDTPLFTSEACVWANMKSSCPGIDRCGFEKMVLANEHGDQFTAINEACRTVIIKERPFSIIHLIQTFLEAGHMDYRIDLCYKDYTAEMIRDILSGIQSAKKVKNSTIGNFDRGLL
;
A
#
# COMPACT_ATOMS: atom_id res chain seq x y z
N MET A 1 19.33 -35.88 -23.36
CA MET A 1 20.40 -34.86 -23.52
C MET A 1 19.74 -33.57 -23.93
N VAL A 2 20.17 -32.47 -23.34
CA VAL A 2 19.67 -31.11 -23.61
C VAL A 2 20.86 -30.25 -24.00
N ARG A 3 20.68 -29.36 -24.97
CA ARG A 3 21.63 -28.28 -25.28
C ARG A 3 21.11 -27.04 -24.57
N ALA A 4 21.90 -26.49 -23.65
CA ALA A 4 21.50 -25.34 -22.87
C ALA A 4 21.70 -24.04 -23.70
N GLU A 5 20.65 -23.23 -23.84
CA GLU A 5 20.74 -21.86 -24.38
C GLU A 5 20.83 -20.80 -23.27
N GLY A 6 20.69 -21.22 -22.01
CA GLY A 6 20.80 -20.40 -20.81
C GLY A 6 21.19 -21.27 -19.61
N SER A 7 21.45 -20.64 -18.46
CA SER A 7 21.92 -21.36 -17.28
C SER A 7 20.86 -22.30 -16.69
N ILE A 8 21.23 -23.55 -16.38
CA ILE A 8 20.36 -24.53 -15.71
C ILE A 8 21.07 -25.07 -14.47
N GLY A 9 20.41 -24.96 -13.31
CA GLY A 9 20.89 -25.46 -12.02
C GLY A 9 20.17 -26.73 -11.54
N VAL A 10 20.83 -27.48 -10.66
CA VAL A 10 20.18 -28.52 -9.86
C VAL A 10 19.12 -27.86 -8.97
N ARG A 11 17.94 -28.49 -8.85
CA ARG A 11 16.70 -27.98 -8.23
C ARG A 11 15.93 -26.92 -9.03
N ASP A 12 16.36 -26.59 -10.25
CA ASP A 12 15.53 -25.80 -11.14
C ASP A 12 14.28 -26.59 -11.59
N LEU A 13 13.24 -25.84 -11.97
CA LEU A 13 12.03 -26.35 -12.58
C LEU A 13 12.00 -25.96 -14.06
N LEU A 14 12.01 -26.97 -14.93
CA LEU A 14 11.88 -26.80 -16.36
C LEU A 14 10.44 -27.08 -16.78
N GLN A 15 9.90 -26.26 -17.67
CA GLN A 15 8.63 -26.50 -18.34
C GLN A 15 8.90 -27.08 -19.73
N VAL A 16 8.28 -28.22 -20.00
CA VAL A 16 8.34 -28.93 -21.28
C VAL A 16 7.17 -28.45 -22.15
N PHE A 17 7.48 -27.86 -23.30
CA PHE A 17 6.46 -27.31 -24.20
C PHE A 17 6.32 -28.18 -25.46
N GLU A 18 5.39 -29.14 -25.45
CA GLU A 18 5.16 -30.09 -26.57
C GLU A 18 4.14 -29.59 -27.62
N GLY A 19 3.94 -28.28 -27.74
CA GLY A 19 3.04 -27.66 -28.72
C GLY A 19 1.81 -26.98 -28.09
N VAL A 20 1.03 -26.28 -28.93
CA VAL A 20 0.03 -25.28 -28.50
C VAL A 20 -1.20 -25.89 -27.77
N SER A 21 -1.51 -27.18 -27.96
CA SER A 21 -2.70 -27.81 -27.38
C SER A 21 -2.43 -28.81 -26.24
N ALA A 22 -1.17 -29.00 -25.84
CA ALA A 22 -0.82 -29.94 -24.77
C ALA A 22 -0.63 -29.19 -23.45
N LYS A 23 -1.19 -29.72 -22.34
CA LYS A 23 -0.93 -29.20 -21.00
C LYS A 23 0.60 -29.29 -20.74
N PRO A 24 1.28 -28.16 -20.48
CA PRO A 24 2.73 -28.17 -20.34
C PRO A 24 3.14 -29.01 -19.12
N ALA A 25 4.10 -29.90 -19.32
CA ALA A 25 4.60 -30.76 -18.26
C ALA A 25 5.75 -30.09 -17.51
N LEU A 26 5.85 -30.36 -16.21
CA LEU A 26 6.91 -29.84 -15.36
C LEU A 26 7.96 -30.91 -15.09
N LEU A 27 9.23 -30.52 -15.18
CA LEU A 27 10.40 -31.37 -14.99
C LEU A 27 11.32 -30.76 -13.93
N HIS A 28 11.43 -31.45 -12.80
CA HIS A 28 12.34 -31.06 -11.72
C HIS A 28 13.76 -31.56 -11.99
N VAL A 29 14.74 -30.66 -12.00
CA VAL A 29 16.14 -31.00 -12.25
C VAL A 29 16.76 -31.60 -11.00
N LYS A 30 16.67 -32.92 -10.84
CA LYS A 30 17.25 -33.63 -9.68
C LYS A 30 18.78 -33.76 -9.76
N SER A 31 19.32 -33.93 -10.96
CA SER A 31 20.76 -34.10 -11.19
C SER A 31 21.11 -33.73 -12.62
N ILE A 32 22.31 -33.19 -12.83
CA ILE A 32 22.84 -32.86 -14.14
C ILE A 32 24.18 -33.53 -14.36
N LYS A 33 24.45 -34.00 -15.58
CA LYS A 33 25.77 -34.47 -16.00
C LYS A 33 26.24 -33.78 -17.27
N VAL A 34 27.49 -33.33 -17.30
CA VAL A 34 28.18 -32.83 -18.49
C VAL A 34 29.41 -33.71 -18.72
N ASN A 35 29.61 -34.21 -19.95
CA ASN A 35 30.70 -35.15 -20.28
C ASN A 35 30.82 -36.34 -19.32
N GLY A 36 29.68 -36.87 -18.87
CA GLY A 36 29.60 -38.01 -17.95
C GLY A 36 29.83 -37.68 -16.46
N LYS A 37 30.31 -36.48 -16.12
CA LYS A 37 30.54 -36.04 -14.73
C LYS A 37 29.33 -35.29 -14.17
N ARG A 38 29.01 -35.50 -12.88
CA ARG A 38 27.94 -34.76 -12.19
C ARG A 38 28.37 -33.30 -11.97
N VAL A 39 27.48 -32.36 -12.27
CA VAL A 39 27.67 -30.92 -12.08
C VAL A 39 26.45 -30.30 -11.39
N PHE A 40 26.64 -29.15 -10.74
CA PHE A 40 25.57 -28.43 -10.04
C PHE A 40 24.86 -27.40 -10.92
N ASN A 41 25.53 -26.92 -11.96
CA ASN A 41 25.03 -25.96 -12.93
C ASN A 41 25.57 -26.29 -14.33
N VAL A 42 24.93 -25.70 -15.32
CA VAL A 42 25.26 -25.78 -16.75
C VAL A 42 25.13 -24.38 -17.32
N GLU A 43 26.07 -23.96 -18.17
CA GLU A 43 26.07 -22.64 -18.81
C GLU A 43 25.53 -22.73 -20.24
N ALA A 44 25.25 -21.57 -20.84
CA ALA A 44 24.81 -21.52 -22.24
C ALA A 44 25.88 -22.12 -23.16
N GLY A 45 25.47 -23.02 -24.06
CA GLY A 45 26.34 -23.74 -25.01
C GLY A 45 26.67 -25.18 -24.59
N ASP A 46 26.51 -25.53 -23.31
CA ASP A 46 26.82 -26.87 -22.82
C ASP A 46 25.78 -27.91 -23.27
N ILE A 47 26.25 -29.15 -23.41
CA ILE A 47 25.39 -30.33 -23.62
C ILE A 47 25.33 -31.13 -22.33
N ALA A 48 24.13 -31.17 -21.74
CA ALA A 48 23.90 -31.79 -20.45
C ALA A 48 22.94 -32.99 -20.54
N VAL A 49 23.11 -33.94 -19.63
CA VAL A 49 22.17 -35.03 -19.38
C VAL A 49 21.40 -34.70 -18.11
N ILE A 50 20.10 -34.44 -18.26
CA ILE A 50 19.14 -34.28 -17.16
C ILE A 50 18.29 -35.54 -17.11
N ASN A 51 18.20 -36.16 -15.94
CA ASN A 51 17.35 -37.33 -15.74
C ASN A 51 15.89 -36.88 -15.63
N SER A 52 15.02 -37.56 -16.37
CA SER A 52 13.59 -37.32 -16.39
C SER A 52 12.86 -38.66 -16.28
N GLU A 53 11.81 -38.70 -15.46
CA GLU A 53 10.86 -39.82 -15.41
C GLU A 53 9.87 -39.75 -16.60
N GLN A 54 9.75 -38.57 -17.23
CA GLN A 54 8.92 -38.34 -18.41
C GLN A 54 9.76 -38.49 -19.69
N LYS A 55 9.18 -39.14 -20.70
CA LYS A 55 9.76 -39.21 -22.05
C LYS A 55 9.49 -37.89 -22.78
N VAL A 56 10.55 -37.14 -23.07
CA VAL A 56 10.48 -35.88 -23.81
C VAL A 56 10.88 -36.13 -25.26
N LYS A 57 10.08 -35.65 -26.22
CA LYS A 57 10.40 -35.79 -27.66
C LYS A 57 11.66 -35.00 -28.02
N ARG A 58 12.44 -35.55 -28.97
CA ARG A 58 13.63 -34.87 -29.50
C ARG A 58 13.19 -33.59 -30.23
N GLY A 59 13.84 -32.47 -29.93
CA GLY A 59 13.53 -31.16 -30.52
C GLY A 59 12.57 -30.30 -29.69
N THR A 60 11.97 -30.84 -28.63
CA THR A 60 11.13 -30.08 -27.70
C THR A 60 11.93 -29.00 -26.97
N LYS A 61 11.38 -27.78 -26.92
CA LYS A 61 11.96 -26.68 -26.15
C LYS A 61 11.65 -26.82 -24.66
N LEU A 62 12.63 -26.49 -23.83
CA LEU A 62 12.53 -26.47 -22.37
C LEU A 62 12.77 -25.05 -21.88
N TYR A 63 11.91 -24.56 -20.98
CA TYR A 63 12.04 -23.24 -20.39
C TYR A 63 12.28 -23.35 -18.89
N VAL A 64 13.25 -22.61 -18.35
CA VAL A 64 13.42 -22.49 -16.90
C VAL A 64 12.31 -21.60 -16.36
N VAL A 65 11.33 -22.18 -15.66
CA VAL A 65 10.20 -21.44 -15.06
C VAL A 65 10.41 -21.17 -13.57
N SER A 66 11.40 -21.84 -12.95
CA SER A 66 11.78 -21.59 -11.57
C SER A 66 13.26 -21.92 -11.38
N SER A 67 14.08 -20.92 -11.08
CA SER A 67 15.53 -21.10 -10.85
C SER A 67 15.86 -21.08 -9.36
N GLN A 68 16.56 -22.10 -8.87
CA GLN A 68 17.04 -22.18 -7.49
C GLN A 68 18.07 -21.07 -7.22
N LYS A 69 19.00 -20.83 -8.16
CA LYS A 69 19.97 -19.74 -8.07
C LYS A 69 19.28 -18.38 -7.89
N THR A 70 18.19 -18.15 -8.63
CA THR A 70 17.38 -16.93 -8.50
C THR A 70 16.66 -16.90 -7.16
N LYS A 71 16.02 -18.00 -6.74
CA LYS A 71 15.37 -18.10 -5.43
C LYS A 71 16.33 -17.90 -4.26
N GLU A 72 17.59 -18.30 -4.37
CA GLU A 72 18.61 -18.10 -3.33
C GLU A 72 19.16 -16.67 -3.35
N ALA A 73 19.42 -16.11 -4.54
CA ALA A 73 19.85 -14.72 -4.69
C ALA A 73 18.80 -13.72 -4.17
N PHE A 74 17.52 -14.04 -4.37
CA PHE A 74 16.37 -13.26 -3.90
C PHE A 74 15.64 -13.95 -2.75
N ALA A 75 16.30 -14.89 -2.05
CA ALA A 75 15.70 -15.50 -0.88
C ALA A 75 15.41 -14.37 0.09
N GLN A 76 14.13 -14.11 0.33
CA GLN A 76 13.68 -13.16 1.32
C GLN A 76 14.39 -13.53 2.62
N LYS A 77 15.34 -12.71 3.05
CA LYS A 77 15.95 -12.76 4.37
C LYS A 77 14.94 -12.29 5.41
N ILE A 78 13.66 -12.65 5.26
CA ILE A 78 12.66 -12.42 6.30
C ILE A 78 13.08 -13.31 7.45
N PRO A 79 13.50 -12.72 8.58
CA PRO A 79 13.90 -13.49 9.73
C PRO A 79 12.76 -14.42 10.14
N ARG A 80 13.04 -15.73 10.28
CA ARG A 80 12.04 -16.70 10.78
C ARG A 80 11.46 -16.32 12.15
N LYS A 81 12.14 -15.43 12.87
CA LYS A 81 11.67 -14.78 14.09
C LYS A 81 11.76 -13.28 13.91
N LEU A 82 10.64 -12.58 14.10
CA LEU A 82 10.62 -11.13 14.30
C LEU A 82 11.60 -10.79 15.43
N THR A 83 12.75 -10.25 15.07
CA THR A 83 13.76 -9.79 16.02
C THR A 83 13.51 -8.29 16.17
N SER A 84 13.38 -7.82 17.41
CA SER A 84 13.22 -6.39 17.65
C SER A 84 14.45 -5.68 17.11
N ALA A 85 14.25 -4.64 16.31
CA ALA A 85 15.34 -3.80 15.83
C ALA A 85 16.08 -3.22 17.04
N LYS A 86 17.39 -3.43 17.10
CA LYS A 86 18.22 -2.84 18.13
C LYS A 86 18.40 -1.35 17.84
N VAL A 87 18.48 -0.55 18.90
CA VAL A 87 18.68 0.89 18.83
C VAL A 87 20.20 1.14 18.86
N PRO A 88 20.78 1.74 17.82
CA PRO A 88 22.21 2.08 17.82
C PRO A 88 22.49 3.15 18.87
N VAL A 89 23.57 2.95 19.63
CA VAL A 89 24.04 3.88 20.66
C VAL A 89 25.48 4.27 20.37
N LYS A 90 25.72 5.59 20.35
CA LYS A 90 27.08 6.18 20.36
C LYS A 90 27.47 6.50 21.79
N MET A 91 28.63 6.03 22.22
CA MET A 91 29.08 6.17 23.60
C MET A 91 30.32 7.04 23.73
N GLU A 92 30.41 7.74 24.85
CA GLU A 92 31.61 8.43 25.32
C GLU A 92 31.88 8.00 26.75
N VAL A 93 33.08 7.50 27.02
CA VAL A 93 33.51 7.04 28.34
C VAL A 93 34.74 7.82 28.73
N ARG A 94 34.68 8.56 29.84
CA ARG A 94 35.83 9.26 30.42
C ARG A 94 36.21 8.64 31.75
N ILE A 95 37.50 8.39 31.93
CA ILE A 95 38.05 7.71 33.10
C ILE A 95 39.09 8.62 33.75
N GLU A 96 38.80 9.04 34.98
CA GLU A 96 39.67 9.87 35.82
C GLU A 96 40.07 9.10 37.08
N SER A 97 40.96 9.67 37.91
CA SER A 97 41.49 8.96 39.09
C SER A 97 40.44 8.66 40.17
N ASP A 98 39.33 9.39 40.18
CA ASP A 98 38.28 9.34 41.21
C ASP A 98 36.88 9.09 40.63
N SER A 99 36.73 8.97 39.30
CA SER A 99 35.43 8.76 38.67
C SER A 99 35.51 8.13 37.28
N ILE A 100 34.39 7.52 36.88
CA ILE A 100 34.14 7.10 35.50
C ILE A 100 32.84 7.77 35.05
N ALA A 101 32.90 8.57 33.99
CA ALA A 101 31.74 9.20 33.38
C ALA A 101 31.36 8.43 32.10
N VAL A 102 30.09 8.05 31.98
CA VAL A 102 29.56 7.36 30.80
C VAL A 102 28.42 8.18 30.22
N SER A 103 28.52 8.51 28.93
CA SER A 103 27.50 9.20 28.16
C SER A 103 27.13 8.36 26.94
N GLY A 104 25.86 8.28 26.62
CA GLY A 104 25.35 7.48 25.51
C GLY A 104 24.23 8.21 24.79
N THR A 105 24.31 8.23 23.47
CA THR A 105 23.35 8.90 22.59
C THR A 105 22.61 7.85 21.78
N ALA A 106 21.30 7.76 21.98
CA ALA A 106 20.39 6.91 21.23
C ALA A 106 19.41 7.81 20.45
N MET A 107 19.49 7.83 19.13
CA MET A 107 18.78 8.81 18.29
C MET A 107 19.06 10.27 18.74
N GLN A 108 18.08 10.94 19.34
CA GLN A 108 18.20 12.30 19.89
C GLN A 108 18.23 12.34 21.42
N PHE A 109 18.19 11.18 22.09
CA PHE A 109 18.20 11.07 23.54
C PHE A 109 19.63 10.88 24.05
N ILE A 110 20.03 11.64 25.06
CA ILE A 110 21.33 11.54 25.70
C ILE A 110 21.13 11.13 27.16
N PHE A 111 21.76 10.02 27.54
CA PHE A 111 21.82 9.56 28.92
C PHE A 111 23.25 9.69 29.44
N LYS A 112 23.41 10.24 30.64
CA LYS A 112 24.71 10.42 31.28
C LYS A 112 24.67 9.86 32.69
N LYS A 113 25.76 9.23 33.10
CA LYS A 113 25.90 8.74 34.46
C LYS A 113 27.37 8.74 34.89
N ASP A 114 27.61 9.29 36.06
CA ASP A 114 28.91 9.36 36.70
C ASP A 114 29.00 8.33 37.83
N TYR A 115 30.14 7.65 37.90
CA TYR A 115 30.42 6.58 38.84
C TYR A 115 31.64 6.98 39.70
N PRO A 116 31.42 7.54 40.90
CA PRO A 116 32.51 7.92 41.79
C PRO A 116 33.23 6.67 42.32
N LEU A 117 34.50 6.51 41.96
CA LEU A 117 35.30 5.32 42.21
C LEU A 117 36.77 5.73 42.35
N LYS A 118 37.44 5.34 43.44
CA LYS A 118 38.89 5.52 43.54
C LYS A 118 39.61 4.49 42.66
N ILE A 119 40.32 4.96 41.65
CA ILE A 119 41.05 4.11 40.71
C ILE A 119 42.54 4.19 41.01
N GLU A 120 43.16 3.05 41.24
CA GLU A 120 44.57 2.97 41.57
C GLU A 120 45.44 3.07 40.32
N LYS A 121 46.58 3.74 40.44
CA LYS A 121 47.62 3.70 39.41
C LYS A 121 48.34 2.36 39.47
N SER A 122 48.51 1.73 38.31
CA SER A 122 49.14 0.41 38.19
C SER A 122 50.20 0.42 37.10
N VAL A 123 51.41 0.01 37.47
CA VAL A 123 52.56 -0.09 36.54
C VAL A 123 52.56 -1.41 35.77
N ASN A 124 51.92 -2.46 36.30
CA ASN A 124 51.98 -3.83 35.75
C ASN A 124 50.84 -4.17 34.79
N ARG A 125 49.70 -3.47 34.86
CA ARG A 125 48.53 -3.69 34.00
C ARG A 125 47.71 -2.41 33.95
N MET A 126 47.49 -1.87 32.75
CA MET A 126 46.69 -0.66 32.49
C MET A 126 45.42 -1.04 31.74
N THR A 127 44.35 -0.27 31.93
CA THR A 127 43.11 -0.42 31.14
C THR A 127 43.28 0.29 29.80
N THR A 128 43.01 -0.41 28.70
CA THR A 128 43.10 0.11 27.33
C THR A 128 41.73 0.51 26.78
N GLU A 129 41.71 1.28 25.68
CA GLU A 129 40.48 1.58 24.95
C GLU A 129 39.80 0.30 24.44
N GLU A 130 40.58 -0.69 23.99
CA GLU A 130 40.07 -1.98 23.54
C GLU A 130 39.36 -2.76 24.66
N ASP A 131 39.84 -2.67 25.91
CA ASP A 131 39.19 -3.31 27.06
C ASP A 131 37.80 -2.69 27.32
N ILE A 132 37.70 -1.36 27.23
CA ILE A 132 36.44 -0.64 27.38
C ILE A 132 35.48 -0.99 26.23
N LYS A 133 35.94 -0.91 24.98
CA LYS A 133 35.15 -1.27 23.80
C LYS A 133 34.69 -2.73 23.83
N GLY A 134 35.55 -3.65 24.25
CA GLY A 134 35.21 -5.07 24.43
C GLY A 134 34.21 -5.32 25.57
N CYS A 135 34.23 -4.49 26.63
CA CYS A 135 33.23 -4.53 27.67
C CYS A 135 31.88 -4.00 27.17
N PHE A 136 31.85 -2.77 26.66
CA PHE A 136 30.62 -2.06 26.29
C PHE A 136 29.97 -2.55 25.00
N SER A 137 30.66 -3.33 24.16
CA SER A 137 30.04 -4.00 22.99
C SER A 137 29.15 -5.19 23.37
N ARG A 138 29.32 -5.76 24.57
CA ARG A 138 28.57 -6.94 25.03
C ARG A 138 27.23 -6.55 25.64
N LEU A 139 26.23 -6.30 24.79
CA LEU A 139 24.92 -5.77 25.20
C LEU A 139 23.80 -6.80 25.38
N GLY A 140 24.04 -8.07 25.03
CA GLY A 140 23.11 -9.18 25.30
C GLY A 140 21.68 -8.91 24.80
N GLU A 141 20.71 -9.12 25.69
CA GLU A 141 19.26 -8.95 25.45
C GLU A 141 18.77 -7.51 25.57
N THR A 142 19.64 -6.54 25.81
CA THR A 142 19.21 -5.14 25.79
C THR A 142 18.70 -4.76 24.40
N THR A 143 17.81 -3.76 24.37
CA THR A 143 17.27 -3.17 23.14
C THR A 143 18.31 -2.39 22.34
N PHE A 144 19.56 -2.31 22.81
CA PHE A 144 20.62 -1.51 22.23
C PHE A 144 21.67 -2.34 21.50
N GLU A 145 22.31 -1.71 20.53
CA GLU A 145 23.57 -2.14 19.93
C GLU A 145 24.58 -0.99 19.95
N LEU A 146 25.85 -1.32 20.11
CA LEU A 146 26.91 -0.32 20.13
C LEU A 146 27.26 0.05 18.68
N GLU A 147 26.99 1.29 18.29
CA GLU A 147 27.36 1.83 16.98
C GLU A 147 28.79 2.35 16.99
N ASP A 148 29.12 3.16 18.00
CA ASP A 148 30.45 3.76 18.17
C ASP A 148 30.74 3.99 19.66
N ILE A 149 32.03 4.03 20.03
CA ILE A 149 32.48 4.37 21.37
C ILE A 149 33.77 5.17 21.32
N ARG A 150 33.79 6.29 22.03
CA ARG A 150 34.98 7.10 22.29
C ARG A 150 35.39 6.93 23.73
N VAL A 151 36.67 6.71 23.96
CA VAL A 151 37.20 6.47 25.31
C VAL A 151 38.33 7.45 25.58
N ASP A 152 38.26 8.12 26.72
CA ASP A 152 39.30 9.00 27.24
C ASP A 152 39.75 8.48 28.60
N ILE A 153 41.04 8.19 28.76
CA ILE A 153 41.61 7.54 29.95
C ILE A 153 42.79 8.36 30.47
N SER A 154 42.70 8.80 31.73
CA SER A 154 43.85 9.43 32.41
C SER A 154 45.00 8.42 32.62
N GLU A 155 46.25 8.90 32.53
CA GLU A 155 47.43 8.04 32.47
C GLU A 155 47.61 7.09 33.68
N GLY A 156 47.91 5.83 33.38
CA GLY A 156 48.36 4.82 34.35
C GLY A 156 47.25 4.18 35.20
N LEU A 157 45.98 4.33 34.84
CA LEU A 157 44.85 3.80 35.60
C LEU A 157 44.53 2.33 35.28
N PHE A 158 44.18 1.56 36.32
CA PHE A 158 43.73 0.18 36.20
C PHE A 158 42.35 -0.03 36.79
N ILE A 159 41.42 -0.51 35.96
CA ILE A 159 40.06 -0.86 36.37
C ILE A 159 39.84 -2.37 36.23
N PRO A 160 39.44 -3.07 37.30
CA PRO A 160 39.08 -4.48 37.22
C PRO A 160 37.91 -4.71 36.25
N LEU A 161 37.98 -5.77 35.44
CA LEU A 161 36.92 -6.14 34.50
C LEU A 161 35.55 -6.36 35.19
N SER A 162 35.55 -6.80 36.45
CA SER A 162 34.32 -6.93 37.26
C SER A 162 33.64 -5.58 37.50
N VAL A 163 34.41 -4.52 37.75
CA VAL A 163 33.93 -3.14 37.94
C VAL A 163 33.38 -2.61 36.63
N LEU A 164 34.12 -2.75 35.51
CA LEU A 164 33.63 -2.34 34.18
C LEU A 164 32.32 -3.06 33.80
N ASN A 165 32.23 -4.36 34.07
CA ASN A 165 31.00 -5.12 33.81
C ASN A 165 29.83 -4.67 34.69
N ASN A 166 30.08 -4.27 35.94
CA ASN A 166 29.06 -3.71 36.82
C ASN A 166 28.57 -2.36 36.30
N ILE A 167 29.50 -1.44 35.97
CA ILE A 167 29.18 -0.13 35.40
C ILE A 167 28.38 -0.29 34.11
N ARG A 168 28.84 -1.14 33.18
CA ARG A 168 28.10 -1.44 31.94
C ARG A 168 26.67 -1.91 32.24
N ARG A 169 26.49 -2.89 33.13
CA ARG A 169 25.15 -3.41 33.47
C ARG A 169 24.27 -2.31 34.05
N GLU A 170 24.78 -1.56 35.02
CA GLU A 170 24.04 -0.51 35.68
C GLU A 170 23.69 0.64 34.72
N TYR A 171 24.63 1.01 33.85
CA TYR A 171 24.46 2.03 32.83
C TYR A 171 23.35 1.65 31.86
N PHE A 172 23.43 0.46 31.25
CA PHE A 172 22.44 0.02 30.27
C PHE A 172 21.08 -0.28 30.89
N ASN A 173 21.00 -0.68 32.16
CA ASN A 173 19.73 -0.77 32.88
C ASN A 173 19.09 0.62 33.06
N GLY A 174 19.89 1.61 33.49
CA GLY A 174 19.43 3.00 33.63
C GLY A 174 19.02 3.62 32.29
N LEU A 175 19.84 3.44 31.26
CA LEU A 175 19.54 3.88 29.90
C LEU A 175 18.27 3.22 29.37
N SER A 176 18.06 1.92 29.61
CA SER A 176 16.84 1.22 29.17
C SER A 176 15.59 1.79 29.82
N ALA A 177 15.62 2.03 31.14
CA ALA A 177 14.49 2.63 31.86
C ALA A 177 14.20 4.05 31.36
N ALA A 178 15.23 4.92 31.31
CA ALA A 178 15.07 6.30 30.86
C ALA A 178 14.64 6.40 29.39
N TRP A 179 15.09 5.48 28.54
CA TRP A 179 14.67 5.38 27.14
C TRP A 179 13.21 4.97 26.98
N LEU A 180 12.70 4.07 27.83
CA LEU A 180 11.29 3.70 27.82
C LEU A 180 10.41 4.88 28.23
N ASP A 181 10.81 5.63 29.26
CA ASP A 181 10.10 6.83 29.71
C ASP A 181 10.11 7.92 28.63
N GLU A 182 11.26 8.19 28.02
CA GLU A 182 11.38 9.15 26.92
C GLU A 182 10.51 8.76 25.71
N ARG A 183 10.44 7.46 25.39
CA ARG A 183 9.57 6.97 24.32
C ARG A 183 8.10 7.17 24.65
N ALA A 184 7.68 6.88 25.88
CA ALA A 184 6.31 7.11 26.33
C ALA A 184 5.95 8.60 26.22
N LEU A 185 6.82 9.49 26.71
CA LEU A 185 6.65 10.94 26.60
C LEU A 185 6.55 11.41 25.14
N LYS A 186 7.42 10.92 24.25
CA LYS A 186 7.33 11.24 22.82
C LYS A 186 6.02 10.76 22.21
N CYS A 187 5.58 9.55 22.50
CA CYS A 187 4.29 9.03 22.04
C CYS A 187 3.14 9.91 22.51
N ASP A 188 3.13 10.32 23.79
CA ASP A 188 2.09 11.18 24.34
C ASP A 188 2.12 12.58 23.72
N ASN A 189 3.31 13.12 23.45
CA ASN A 189 3.45 14.39 22.74
C ASN A 189 2.92 14.31 21.30
N VAL A 190 3.18 13.22 20.59
CA VAL A 190 2.63 12.99 19.24
C VAL A 190 1.11 12.87 19.29
N LYS A 191 0.54 12.16 20.27
CA LYS A 191 -0.91 12.07 20.45
C LYS A 191 -1.53 13.43 20.74
N LYS A 192 -0.97 14.21 21.67
CA LYS A 192 -1.43 15.58 21.97
C LYS A 192 -1.35 16.49 20.75
N TRP A 193 -0.27 16.40 19.97
CA TRP A 193 -0.14 17.16 18.72
C TRP A 193 -1.21 16.74 17.71
N LEU A 194 -1.44 15.43 17.54
CA LEU A 194 -2.51 14.89 16.69
C LEU A 194 -3.89 15.39 17.11
N ASP A 195 -4.18 15.39 18.41
CA ASP A 195 -5.45 15.89 18.95
C ASP A 195 -5.63 17.37 18.61
N GLY A 196 -4.60 18.21 18.81
CA GLY A 196 -4.65 19.63 18.45
C GLY A 196 -4.81 19.90 16.95
N GLU A 197 -4.16 19.10 16.11
CA GLU A 197 -4.27 19.19 14.65
C GLU A 197 -5.65 18.70 14.17
N SER A 198 -6.23 17.68 14.79
CA SER A 198 -7.55 17.17 14.44
C SER A 198 -8.63 18.25 14.56
N VAL A 199 -8.55 19.08 15.61
CA VAL A 199 -9.41 20.24 15.83
C VAL A 199 -9.18 21.30 14.76
N THR A 200 -7.91 21.59 14.46
CA THR A 200 -7.54 22.63 13.47
C THR A 200 -7.99 22.28 12.05
N PHE A 201 -7.88 21.00 11.67
CA PHE A 201 -8.16 20.53 10.31
C PHE A 201 -9.56 19.92 10.15
N GLY A 202 -10.44 20.14 11.12
CA GLY A 202 -11.87 19.81 11.03
C GLY A 202 -12.13 18.31 10.91
N ASN A 203 -11.31 17.48 11.55
CA ASN A 203 -11.58 16.04 11.67
C ASN A 203 -12.43 15.71 12.91
N SER A 204 -13.21 16.69 13.37
CA SER A 204 -14.24 16.52 14.38
C SER A 204 -15.58 16.43 13.68
N MET A 205 -16.39 15.42 14.02
CA MET A 205 -17.80 15.45 13.69
C MET A 205 -18.42 16.61 14.46
N ASN A 206 -19.16 17.51 13.79
CA ASN A 206 -19.74 18.67 14.46
C ASN A 206 -20.73 18.21 15.53
N VAL A 207 -20.36 18.35 16.80
CA VAL A 207 -21.21 18.04 17.97
C VAL A 207 -22.45 18.96 18.01
N GLU A 208 -22.38 20.15 17.40
CA GLU A 208 -23.53 21.07 17.31
C GLU A 208 -24.69 20.53 16.47
N LYS A 209 -24.45 19.59 15.54
CA LYS A 209 -25.55 18.86 14.87
C LYS A 209 -26.34 17.96 15.83
N GLN A 210 -25.79 17.60 16.99
CA GLN A 210 -26.50 16.82 18.01
C GLN A 210 -27.37 17.67 18.95
N LEU A 211 -27.17 19.00 18.99
CA LEU A 211 -27.85 19.90 19.94
C LEU A 211 -28.91 20.80 19.29
N HIS A 212 -28.77 21.13 18.00
CA HIS A 212 -29.82 21.80 17.22
C HIS A 212 -30.57 20.80 16.35
N ASN A 213 -31.23 19.84 16.99
CA ASN A 213 -32.13 18.89 16.33
C ASN A 213 -33.58 19.43 16.33
N ASP A 214 -33.76 20.62 15.77
CA ASP A 214 -35.08 21.16 15.42
C ASP A 214 -35.14 21.37 13.91
N ASN A 215 -35.69 20.35 13.22
CA ASN A 215 -36.38 20.43 11.93
C ASN A 215 -35.59 20.56 10.61
N THR A 216 -34.56 19.73 10.38
CA THR A 216 -34.25 19.24 9.02
C THR A 216 -33.74 17.79 9.08
N GLU A 217 -34.43 16.88 8.39
CA GLU A 217 -34.32 15.42 8.43
C GLU A 217 -32.90 14.83 8.53
N ASP A 218 -32.73 13.88 9.46
CA ASP A 218 -31.61 12.94 9.66
C ASP A 218 -31.41 12.00 8.45
N GLU A 219 -31.17 12.55 7.25
CA GLU A 219 -31.16 11.76 6.03
C GLU A 219 -29.75 11.40 5.57
N VAL A 220 -29.55 10.09 5.37
CA VAL A 220 -28.35 9.50 4.74
C VAL A 220 -28.05 10.23 3.43
N ARG A 221 -26.87 10.84 3.31
CA ARG A 221 -26.41 11.52 2.09
C ARG A 221 -25.62 10.55 1.24
N LEU A 222 -26.20 10.20 0.10
CA LEU A 222 -25.58 9.25 -0.82
C LEU A 222 -24.81 9.95 -1.93
N SER A 223 -23.62 9.44 -2.22
CA SER A 223 -22.86 9.75 -3.42
C SER A 223 -22.66 8.51 -4.30
N LEU A 224 -22.62 8.71 -5.61
CA LEU A 224 -22.40 7.63 -6.59
C LEU A 224 -21.12 7.86 -7.38
N LYS A 225 -20.37 6.79 -7.66
CA LYS A 225 -19.25 6.81 -8.62
C LYS A 225 -19.55 5.99 -9.88
N ILE A 226 -19.60 6.76 -10.96
CA ILE A 226 -19.70 6.49 -12.37
C ILE A 226 -18.46 6.13 -13.19
N ASP A 227 -18.36 5.06 -13.98
CA ASP A 227 -17.37 5.02 -15.09
C ASP A 227 -18.02 4.85 -16.48
N ARG A 228 -19.36 4.74 -16.52
CA ARG A 228 -20.19 4.65 -17.71
C ARG A 228 -21.38 5.58 -17.53
N LEU A 229 -21.81 6.25 -18.61
CA LEU A 229 -22.91 7.22 -18.58
C LEU A 229 -24.26 6.63 -19.00
N ASN A 230 -24.33 5.31 -19.21
CA ASN A 230 -25.53 4.59 -19.65
C ASN A 230 -26.70 4.66 -18.66
N CYS A 231 -26.44 4.91 -17.39
CA CYS A 231 -27.45 5.04 -16.33
C CYS A 231 -27.62 6.48 -15.84
N LEU A 232 -27.06 7.47 -16.54
CA LEU A 232 -27.06 8.87 -16.10
C LEU A 232 -28.46 9.42 -15.90
N ASP A 233 -29.38 9.21 -16.85
CA ASP A 233 -30.76 9.69 -16.77
C ASP A 233 -31.47 9.15 -15.52
N PHE A 234 -31.29 7.85 -15.23
CA PHE A 234 -31.85 7.23 -14.03
C PHE A 234 -31.24 7.84 -12.77
N ILE A 235 -29.91 7.96 -12.72
CA ILE A 235 -29.19 8.49 -11.57
C ILE A 235 -29.57 9.94 -11.26
N LEU A 236 -29.77 10.76 -12.28
CA LEU A 236 -30.17 12.17 -12.11
C LEU A 236 -31.57 12.33 -11.53
N THR A 237 -32.42 11.29 -11.61
CA THR A 237 -33.75 11.28 -10.96
C THR A 237 -33.72 10.80 -9.51
N GLU A 238 -32.61 10.20 -9.06
CA GLU A 238 -32.45 9.71 -7.70
C GLU A 238 -31.97 10.82 -6.75
N LYS A 239 -32.28 10.68 -5.46
CA LYS A 239 -31.87 11.64 -4.43
C LYS A 239 -30.40 11.45 -4.05
N ILE A 240 -29.51 11.90 -4.94
CA ILE A 240 -28.06 11.84 -4.76
C ILE A 240 -27.46 13.21 -4.43
N TYR A 241 -26.55 13.24 -3.46
CA TYR A 241 -25.85 14.45 -3.02
C TYR A 241 -24.66 14.78 -3.94
N LYS A 242 -23.93 13.75 -4.40
CA LYS A 242 -22.80 13.91 -5.33
C LYS A 242 -22.74 12.79 -6.37
N LEU A 243 -22.34 13.15 -7.58
CA LEU A 243 -22.06 12.23 -8.67
C LEU A 243 -20.60 12.37 -9.11
N TYR A 244 -19.81 11.35 -8.84
CA TYR A 244 -18.44 11.22 -9.30
C TYR A 244 -18.44 10.54 -10.68
N ILE A 245 -17.95 11.22 -11.72
CA ILE A 245 -17.83 10.67 -13.07
C ILE A 245 -16.35 10.42 -13.37
N VAL A 246 -15.96 9.17 -13.54
CA VAL A 246 -14.59 8.78 -13.89
C VAL A 246 -14.30 9.19 -15.32
N LEU A 247 -13.22 9.93 -15.48
CA LEU A 247 -12.65 10.29 -16.77
C LEU A 247 -11.93 9.07 -17.35
N THR A 248 -12.53 8.52 -18.39
CA THR A 248 -11.98 7.48 -19.26
C THR A 248 -12.07 8.01 -20.69
N ASP A 249 -11.35 7.40 -21.62
CA ASP A 249 -11.47 7.77 -23.03
C ASP A 249 -12.94 7.73 -23.53
N LYS A 250 -13.73 6.74 -23.06
CA LYS A 250 -15.15 6.60 -23.41
C LYS A 250 -16.00 7.72 -22.85
N THR A 251 -15.83 8.08 -21.58
CA THR A 251 -16.64 9.13 -20.94
C THR A 251 -16.27 10.51 -21.48
N ILE A 252 -14.98 10.80 -21.68
CA ILE A 252 -14.51 12.04 -22.31
C ILE A 252 -15.08 12.15 -23.74
N SER A 253 -14.90 11.12 -24.56
CA SER A 253 -15.42 11.09 -25.93
C SER A 253 -16.94 11.26 -26.00
N TYR A 254 -17.68 10.70 -25.03
CA TYR A 254 -19.13 10.86 -24.95
C TYR A 254 -19.51 12.31 -24.61
N LEU A 255 -18.89 12.90 -23.59
CA LEU A 255 -19.19 14.29 -23.18
C LEU A 255 -18.83 15.31 -24.26
N GLN A 256 -17.74 15.07 -25.01
CA GLN A 256 -17.35 15.94 -26.14
C GLN A 256 -18.33 15.91 -27.32
N LYS A 257 -19.11 14.82 -27.47
CA LYS A 257 -20.05 14.64 -28.59
C LYS A 257 -21.50 15.02 -28.27
N ASN A 258 -21.82 15.19 -26.99
CA ASN A 258 -23.19 15.39 -26.50
C ASN A 258 -23.23 16.63 -25.59
N ASP A 259 -23.25 17.82 -26.20
CA ASP A 259 -23.27 19.09 -25.48
C ASP A 259 -24.54 19.25 -24.62
N ASP A 260 -25.66 18.66 -25.03
CA ASP A 260 -26.91 18.62 -24.28
C ASP A 260 -26.76 17.93 -22.91
N ILE A 261 -26.01 16.83 -22.86
CA ILE A 261 -25.68 16.15 -21.60
C ILE A 261 -24.77 17.02 -20.74
N VAL A 262 -23.80 17.71 -21.34
CA VAL A 262 -22.93 18.61 -20.60
C VAL A 262 -23.72 19.77 -19.99
N ASP A 263 -24.69 20.34 -20.71
CA ASP A 263 -25.58 21.38 -20.20
C ASP A 263 -26.44 20.88 -19.03
N ILE A 264 -26.91 19.64 -19.08
CA ILE A 264 -27.62 19.01 -17.95
C ILE A 264 -26.70 18.88 -16.73
N LEU A 265 -25.48 18.39 -16.93
CA LEU A 265 -24.49 18.25 -15.85
C LEU A 265 -24.09 19.62 -15.27
N LEU A 266 -24.02 20.67 -16.09
CA LEU A 266 -23.72 22.04 -15.64
C LEU A 266 -24.84 22.63 -14.78
N LYS A 267 -26.11 22.31 -15.05
CA LYS A 267 -27.23 22.71 -14.18
C LYS A 267 -27.11 22.09 -12.78
N GLU A 268 -26.53 20.90 -12.70
CA GLU A 268 -26.27 20.16 -11.47
C GLU A 268 -24.80 20.26 -11.02
N ASN A 269 -24.03 21.26 -11.49
CA ASN A 269 -22.58 21.39 -11.28
C ASN A 269 -22.17 21.28 -9.80
N GLU A 270 -23.06 21.69 -8.88
CA GLU A 270 -22.79 21.55 -7.45
C GLU A 270 -22.60 20.10 -6.98
N LYS A 271 -23.27 19.15 -7.64
CA LYS A 271 -23.22 17.71 -7.36
C LYS A 271 -22.13 16.99 -8.14
N ILE A 272 -21.71 17.51 -9.29
CA ILE A 272 -20.80 16.83 -10.21
C ILE A 272 -19.35 16.92 -9.74
N VAL A 273 -18.64 15.80 -9.79
CA VAL A 273 -17.21 15.71 -9.54
C VAL A 273 -16.58 14.84 -10.62
N PHE A 274 -15.57 15.35 -11.32
CA PHE A 274 -14.84 14.52 -12.28
C PHE A 274 -13.68 13.80 -11.60
N SER A 275 -13.70 12.47 -11.61
CA SER A 275 -12.67 11.62 -11.02
C SER A 275 -11.63 11.24 -12.07
N LEU A 276 -10.37 11.52 -11.78
CA LEU A 276 -9.25 11.10 -12.63
C LEU A 276 -8.94 9.62 -12.39
N PRO A 277 -8.39 8.91 -13.40
CA PRO A 277 -7.96 7.54 -13.22
C PRO A 277 -6.75 7.45 -12.28
N VAL A 278 -6.58 6.29 -11.65
CA VAL A 278 -5.46 6.02 -10.73
C VAL A 278 -4.12 6.13 -11.46
N ILE A 279 -4.04 5.60 -12.68
CA ILE A 279 -2.82 5.50 -13.47
C ILE A 279 -3.00 6.25 -14.79
N MET A 280 -2.10 7.20 -15.06
CA MET A 280 -1.97 7.91 -16.33
C MET A 280 -0.61 7.58 -16.95
N ARG A 281 -0.52 7.44 -18.28
CA ARG A 281 0.75 7.19 -18.97
C ARG A 281 1.48 8.50 -19.26
N ASP A 282 2.80 8.52 -19.11
CA ASP A 282 3.62 9.66 -19.53
C ASP A 282 3.69 9.77 -21.07
N ILE A 283 4.00 8.64 -21.72
CA ILE A 283 4.16 8.53 -23.18
C ILE A 283 3.47 7.24 -23.63
N GLY A 284 2.72 7.28 -24.73
CA GLY A 284 2.02 6.12 -25.25
C GLY A 284 1.37 6.35 -26.61
N ASN A 285 0.60 5.35 -27.03
CA ASN A 285 -0.21 5.26 -28.24
C ASN A 285 -1.44 6.21 -28.26
N GLY A 286 -1.38 7.35 -27.56
CA GLY A 286 -2.39 8.42 -27.57
C GLY A 286 -3.49 8.32 -26.52
N LEU A 287 -3.77 7.14 -25.95
CA LEU A 287 -4.85 6.93 -24.97
C LEU A 287 -4.36 6.99 -23.52
N ASP A 288 -5.20 7.57 -22.65
CA ASP A 288 -4.98 7.72 -21.21
C ASP A 288 -3.60 8.31 -20.84
N THR A 289 -3.08 9.20 -21.70
CA THR A 289 -1.84 9.92 -21.42
C THR A 289 -2.10 11.10 -20.50
N TYR A 290 -1.09 11.49 -19.74
CA TYR A 290 -1.14 12.66 -18.87
C TYR A 290 -1.60 13.92 -19.64
N SER A 291 -0.98 14.16 -20.81
CA SER A 291 -1.33 15.31 -21.69
C SER A 291 -2.76 15.25 -22.25
N TYR A 292 -3.32 14.06 -22.42
CA TYR A 292 -4.71 13.88 -22.86
C TYR A 292 -5.69 14.29 -21.76
N PHE A 293 -5.43 13.86 -20.53
CA PHE A 293 -6.22 14.27 -19.37
C PHE A 293 -6.07 15.76 -19.08
N GLU A 294 -4.87 16.32 -19.17
CA GLU A 294 -4.63 17.76 -19.03
C GLU A 294 -5.54 18.60 -19.93
N LYS A 295 -5.55 18.30 -21.24
CA LYS A 295 -6.43 18.99 -22.21
C LYS A 295 -7.92 18.82 -21.88
N SER A 296 -8.31 17.60 -21.51
CA SER A 296 -9.71 17.28 -21.20
C SER A 296 -10.18 18.01 -19.93
N ILE A 297 -9.32 18.10 -18.92
CA ILE A 297 -9.57 18.83 -17.67
C ILE A 297 -9.68 20.32 -17.94
N HIS A 298 -8.76 20.90 -18.70
CA HIS A 298 -8.84 22.32 -19.08
C HIS A 298 -10.17 22.63 -19.79
N ALA A 299 -10.59 21.80 -20.74
CA ALA A 299 -11.88 21.97 -21.41
C ALA A 299 -13.08 21.89 -20.44
N LEU A 300 -13.04 21.00 -19.45
CA LEU A 300 -14.09 20.92 -18.42
C LEU A 300 -14.09 22.16 -17.51
N ILE A 301 -12.92 22.67 -17.13
CA ILE A 301 -12.77 23.89 -16.32
C ILE A 301 -13.29 25.10 -17.08
N GLU A 302 -12.94 25.25 -18.36
CA GLU A 302 -13.45 26.34 -19.23
C GLU A 302 -14.97 26.32 -19.38
N ARG A 303 -15.58 25.12 -19.35
CA ARG A 303 -17.04 24.95 -19.33
C ARG A 303 -17.70 25.27 -17.98
N GLY A 304 -16.90 25.45 -16.91
CA GLY A 304 -17.37 25.86 -15.59
C GLY A 304 -17.38 24.76 -14.52
N PHE A 305 -16.87 23.57 -14.81
CA PHE A 305 -16.73 22.53 -13.79
C PHE A 305 -15.53 22.82 -12.89
N THR A 306 -15.75 22.81 -11.57
CA THR A 306 -14.74 23.23 -10.59
C THR A 306 -14.36 22.16 -9.59
N LYS A 307 -14.96 20.96 -9.66
CA LYS A 307 -14.76 19.88 -8.68
C LYS A 307 -14.14 18.66 -9.34
N PHE A 308 -12.99 18.26 -8.81
CA PHE A 308 -12.24 17.11 -9.30
C PHE A 308 -11.84 16.19 -8.17
N GLN A 309 -11.77 14.89 -8.46
CA GLN A 309 -11.27 13.87 -7.56
C GLN A 309 -10.00 13.26 -8.16
N ILE A 310 -8.95 13.09 -7.35
CA ILE A 310 -7.71 12.45 -7.80
C ILE A 310 -7.38 11.24 -6.92
N ALA A 311 -6.76 10.24 -7.54
CA ALA A 311 -6.35 8.99 -6.91
C ALA A 311 -4.82 8.81 -6.87
N ASN A 312 -4.05 9.78 -7.37
CA ASN A 312 -2.61 9.86 -7.24
C ASN A 312 -2.19 11.32 -7.00
N LEU A 313 -1.13 11.56 -6.22
CA LEU A 313 -0.71 12.92 -5.86
C LEU A 313 -0.04 13.66 -7.03
N GLY A 314 0.56 12.96 -7.99
CA GLY A 314 1.17 13.59 -9.18
C GLY A 314 0.15 14.27 -10.09
N ALA A 315 -1.13 13.89 -9.99
CA ALA A 315 -2.24 14.52 -10.69
C ALA A 315 -2.57 15.92 -10.15
N MET A 316 -2.01 16.35 -9.01
CA MET A 316 -2.21 17.71 -8.51
C MET A 316 -1.65 18.76 -9.46
N ASP A 317 -0.56 18.45 -10.17
CA ASP A 317 0.10 19.39 -11.09
C ASP A 317 -0.81 19.79 -12.26
N LEU A 318 -1.80 18.96 -12.61
CA LEU A 318 -2.84 19.23 -13.62
C LEU A 318 -3.76 20.41 -13.27
N PHE A 319 -3.69 20.91 -12.03
CA PHE A 319 -4.56 21.97 -11.52
C PHE A 319 -3.78 23.17 -10.97
N SER A 320 -2.47 23.23 -11.20
CA SER A 320 -1.56 24.23 -10.60
C SER A 320 -1.99 25.69 -10.85
N ASP A 321 -2.56 25.98 -12.02
CA ASP A 321 -3.01 27.32 -12.40
C ASP A 321 -4.53 27.54 -12.27
N ALA A 322 -5.28 26.55 -11.76
CA ALA A 322 -6.74 26.57 -11.74
C ALA A 322 -7.31 26.66 -10.32
N VAL A 323 -8.36 27.49 -10.14
CA VAL A 323 -9.11 27.55 -8.88
C VAL A 323 -10.17 26.45 -8.87
N VAL A 324 -9.77 25.28 -8.37
CA VAL A 324 -10.64 24.10 -8.27
C VAL A 324 -10.72 23.56 -6.86
N THR A 325 -11.77 22.79 -6.60
CA THR A 325 -11.93 21.99 -5.39
C THR A 325 -11.47 20.56 -5.65
N LEU A 326 -10.46 20.12 -4.90
CA LEU A 326 -9.92 18.77 -5.01
C LEU A 326 -10.45 17.84 -3.91
N TYR A 327 -10.88 16.65 -4.31
CA TYR A 327 -11.23 15.52 -3.45
C TYR A 327 -10.21 14.38 -3.61
N ALA A 328 -9.87 13.74 -2.50
CA ALA A 328 -8.97 12.59 -2.46
C ALA A 328 -9.79 11.30 -2.59
N ASP A 329 -9.44 10.43 -3.53
CA ASP A 329 -10.06 9.11 -3.67
C ASP A 329 -9.38 8.06 -2.76
N TYR A 330 -10.02 6.90 -2.60
CA TYR A 330 -9.55 5.85 -1.69
C TYR A 330 -8.10 5.34 -1.96
N PRO A 331 -7.56 5.35 -3.20
CA PRO A 331 -6.18 4.92 -3.45
C PRO A 331 -5.11 5.89 -2.91
N LEU A 332 -5.49 7.03 -2.34
CA LEU A 332 -4.58 7.88 -1.57
C LEU A 332 -4.38 7.42 -0.11
N TYR A 333 -5.02 6.32 0.29
CA TYR A 333 -4.79 5.60 1.54
C TYR A 333 -4.85 6.50 2.79
N SER A 334 -6.03 7.07 3.03
CA SER A 334 -6.39 7.77 4.26
C SER A 334 -6.57 6.79 5.44
N LEU A 335 -5.54 6.00 5.76
CA LEU A 335 -5.57 4.88 6.72
C LEU A 335 -5.27 5.28 8.18
N ASN A 336 -4.98 6.54 8.47
CA ASN A 336 -4.79 7.03 9.83
C ASN A 336 -4.99 8.55 9.88
N LEU A 337 -5.06 9.10 11.09
CA LEU A 337 -5.29 10.53 11.28
C LEU A 337 -4.17 11.39 10.66
N LEU A 338 -2.92 10.93 10.65
CA LEU A 338 -1.80 11.66 10.03
C LEU A 338 -1.99 11.81 8.52
N SER A 339 -2.42 10.76 7.82
CA SER A 339 -2.65 10.85 6.38
C SER A 339 -3.84 11.74 6.06
N VAL A 340 -4.91 11.70 6.86
CA VAL A 340 -6.05 12.63 6.75
C VAL A 340 -5.61 14.09 6.94
N ILE A 341 -4.87 14.40 7.99
CA ILE A 341 -4.32 15.75 8.24
C ILE A 341 -3.42 16.19 7.07
N LYS A 342 -2.59 15.28 6.55
CA LYS A 342 -1.71 15.59 5.42
C LYS A 342 -2.51 15.95 4.17
N LEU A 343 -3.56 15.20 3.84
CA LEU A 343 -4.45 15.53 2.72
C LEU A 343 -5.11 16.91 2.92
N ARG A 344 -5.58 17.23 4.13
CA ARG A 344 -6.11 18.57 4.44
C ARG A 344 -5.08 19.68 4.22
N LYS A 345 -3.85 19.50 4.69
CA LYS A 345 -2.75 20.45 4.50
C LYS A 345 -2.36 20.62 3.02
N LEU A 346 -2.61 19.62 2.18
CA LEU A 346 -2.45 19.70 0.72
C LEU A 346 -3.63 20.38 0.02
N GLY A 347 -4.69 20.77 0.75
CA GLY A 347 -5.83 21.52 0.23
C GLY A 347 -7.07 20.67 -0.09
N PHE A 348 -7.03 19.35 0.11
CA PHE A 348 -8.18 18.48 -0.18
C PHE A 348 -9.38 18.81 0.72
N LYS A 349 -10.55 19.00 0.10
CA LYS A 349 -11.81 19.34 0.80
C LYS A 349 -12.61 18.11 1.22
N ARG A 350 -12.30 16.94 0.66
CA ARG A 350 -12.95 15.66 0.97
C ARG A 350 -11.98 14.51 0.72
N GLN A 351 -12.16 13.41 1.42
CA GLN A 351 -11.43 12.18 1.18
C GLN A 351 -12.36 10.98 1.25
N THR A 352 -12.11 9.98 0.42
CA THR A 352 -12.78 8.68 0.52
C THR A 352 -11.96 7.76 1.40
N LEU A 353 -12.60 7.08 2.35
CA LEU A 353 -11.93 6.09 3.21
C LEU A 353 -11.69 4.78 2.44
N SER A 354 -10.61 4.09 2.78
CA SER A 354 -10.24 2.84 2.11
C SER A 354 -11.22 1.72 2.43
N PRO A 355 -11.76 1.00 1.44
CA PRO A 355 -12.59 -0.19 1.66
C PRO A 355 -11.78 -1.39 2.21
N GLU A 356 -10.45 -1.29 2.22
CA GLU A 356 -9.54 -2.31 2.77
C GLU A 356 -9.31 -2.16 4.29
N ASP A 357 -9.83 -1.10 4.90
CA ASP A 357 -9.60 -0.78 6.30
C ASP A 357 -10.59 -1.50 7.24
N GLY A 358 -10.24 -1.57 8.53
CA GLY A 358 -11.04 -2.20 9.57
C GLY A 358 -12.02 -1.24 10.23
N VAL A 359 -13.14 -1.78 10.76
CA VAL A 359 -14.20 -0.99 11.39
C VAL A 359 -13.71 -0.07 12.52
N GLU A 360 -12.82 -0.57 13.37
CA GLU A 360 -12.31 0.19 14.52
C GLU A 360 -11.53 1.42 14.05
N ASN A 361 -10.66 1.26 13.05
CA ASN A 361 -9.90 2.39 12.51
C ASN A 361 -10.79 3.33 11.70
N LEU A 362 -11.69 2.80 10.85
CA LEU A 362 -12.64 3.60 10.08
C LEU A 362 -13.44 4.56 10.96
N LYS A 363 -13.94 4.09 12.12
CA LYS A 363 -14.66 4.93 13.09
C LYS A 363 -13.82 6.13 13.58
N THR A 364 -12.52 5.95 13.79
CA THR A 364 -11.63 7.04 14.22
C THR A 364 -11.37 8.09 13.13
N LEU A 365 -11.66 7.76 11.87
CA LEU A 365 -11.36 8.60 10.71
C LEU A 365 -12.60 9.33 10.16
N LEU A 366 -13.80 9.01 10.66
CA LEU A 366 -15.05 9.64 10.21
C LEU A 366 -15.05 11.14 10.50
N SER A 367 -15.52 11.91 9.51
CA SER A 367 -15.78 13.34 9.65
C SER A 367 -16.93 13.77 8.73
N ASP A 368 -17.37 15.03 8.84
CA ASP A 368 -18.29 15.64 7.87
C ASP A 368 -17.69 15.74 6.44
N ASN A 369 -16.40 15.42 6.30
CA ASN A 369 -15.65 15.55 5.07
C ASN A 369 -15.03 14.24 4.58
N THR A 370 -15.54 13.11 5.04
CA THR A 370 -15.21 11.78 4.54
C THR A 370 -16.36 11.18 3.77
N ASP A 371 -16.05 10.45 2.70
CA ASP A 371 -17.01 9.54 2.08
C ASP A 371 -16.66 8.10 2.49
N LEU A 372 -17.62 7.36 3.06
CA LEU A 372 -17.46 5.95 3.37
C LEU A 372 -18.05 5.07 2.25
N VAL A 373 -17.22 4.24 1.62
CA VAL A 373 -17.66 3.32 0.57
C VAL A 373 -18.47 2.17 1.19
N LEU A 374 -19.74 2.04 0.81
CA LEU A 374 -20.61 0.93 1.25
C LEU A 374 -20.67 -0.22 0.25
N TYR A 375 -20.36 0.05 -1.02
CA TYR A 375 -20.40 -0.94 -2.09
C TYR A 375 -19.41 -0.57 -3.19
N GLN A 376 -18.62 -1.54 -3.67
CA GLN A 376 -17.67 -1.35 -4.77
C GLN A 376 -17.26 -2.69 -5.39
N ASP A 377 -17.08 -2.72 -6.71
CA ASP A 377 -16.25 -3.75 -7.37
C ASP A 377 -14.78 -3.39 -7.25
N THR A 378 -14.15 -3.76 -6.13
CA THR A 378 -12.78 -3.35 -5.83
C THR A 378 -11.78 -3.95 -6.84
N PRO A 379 -10.99 -3.11 -7.54
CA PRO A 379 -9.91 -3.58 -8.40
C PRO A 379 -8.81 -4.22 -7.54
N LEU A 380 -8.48 -5.48 -7.81
CA LEU A 380 -7.44 -6.21 -7.09
C LEU A 380 -6.04 -5.81 -7.54
N PHE A 381 -5.86 -5.68 -8.85
CA PHE A 381 -4.63 -5.16 -9.44
C PHE A 381 -4.88 -4.73 -10.88
N THR A 382 -3.97 -3.87 -11.36
CA THR A 382 -3.88 -3.45 -12.75
C THR A 382 -2.56 -3.95 -13.33
N SER A 383 -2.59 -4.47 -14.55
CA SER A 383 -1.43 -4.98 -15.28
C SER A 383 -1.29 -4.26 -16.63
N GLU A 384 -0.10 -3.74 -16.92
CA GLU A 384 0.27 -3.26 -18.27
C GLU A 384 0.46 -4.43 -19.25
N ALA A 385 0.66 -5.66 -18.75
CA ALA A 385 0.65 -6.85 -19.59
C ALA A 385 -0.80 -7.31 -19.82
N CYS A 386 -1.25 -7.24 -21.07
CA CYS A 386 -2.58 -7.65 -21.46
C CYS A 386 -2.76 -9.18 -21.33
N VAL A 387 -3.71 -9.63 -20.52
CA VAL A 387 -4.00 -11.07 -20.32
C VAL A 387 -4.39 -11.78 -21.61
N TRP A 388 -5.20 -11.11 -22.45
CA TRP A 388 -5.63 -11.66 -23.73
C TRP A 388 -4.46 -11.87 -24.71
N ALA A 389 -3.58 -10.88 -24.83
CA ALA A 389 -2.40 -10.97 -25.69
C ALA A 389 -1.44 -12.06 -25.21
N ASN A 390 -1.25 -12.20 -23.89
CA ASN A 390 -0.46 -13.29 -23.30
C ASN A 390 -1.08 -14.66 -23.63
N MET A 391 -2.39 -14.81 -23.50
CA MET A 391 -3.09 -16.07 -23.82
C MET A 391 -3.02 -16.41 -25.32
N LYS A 392 -3.14 -15.42 -26.20
CA LYS A 392 -3.08 -15.60 -27.66
C LYS A 392 -1.65 -15.57 -28.22
N SER A 393 -0.65 -15.31 -27.38
CA SER A 393 0.75 -15.07 -27.77
C SER A 393 0.91 -14.02 -28.88
N SER A 394 -0.07 -13.14 -29.04
CA SER A 394 -0.10 -12.11 -30.09
C SER A 394 -1.08 -11.00 -29.70
N CYS A 395 -0.70 -9.74 -29.97
CA CYS A 395 -1.58 -8.59 -29.84
C CYS A 395 -2.01 -8.16 -31.25
N PRO A 396 -3.32 -8.11 -31.56
CA PRO A 396 -3.80 -7.68 -32.88
C PRO A 396 -3.67 -6.16 -33.12
N GLY A 397 -3.24 -5.39 -32.12
CA GLY A 397 -3.29 -3.93 -32.11
C GLY A 397 -4.66 -3.41 -31.67
N ILE A 398 -4.70 -2.16 -31.17
CA ILE A 398 -5.89 -1.60 -30.52
C ILE A 398 -7.11 -1.53 -31.44
N ASP A 399 -6.92 -1.11 -32.69
CA ASP A 399 -8.00 -0.93 -33.67
C ASP A 399 -8.68 -2.24 -34.09
N ARG A 400 -8.04 -3.38 -33.83
CA ARG A 400 -8.52 -4.72 -34.19
C ARG A 400 -8.75 -5.61 -32.98
N CYS A 401 -8.57 -5.07 -31.78
CA CYS A 401 -8.67 -5.81 -30.54
C CYS A 401 -10.12 -5.84 -30.03
N GLY A 402 -10.76 -7.00 -30.08
CA GLY A 402 -12.10 -7.22 -29.51
C GLY A 402 -12.10 -7.66 -28.03
N PHE A 403 -10.97 -7.55 -27.32
CA PHE A 403 -10.91 -7.91 -25.91
C PHE A 403 -11.60 -6.84 -25.07
N GLU A 404 -12.74 -7.16 -24.47
CA GLU A 404 -13.42 -6.29 -23.51
C GLU A 404 -13.32 -6.82 -22.09
N LYS A 405 -13.74 -8.07 -21.88
CA LYS A 405 -13.67 -8.74 -20.59
C LYS A 405 -13.58 -10.26 -20.76
N MET A 406 -13.02 -10.94 -19.77
CA MET A 406 -13.04 -12.41 -19.67
C MET A 406 -13.03 -12.87 -18.21
N VAL A 407 -13.57 -14.06 -17.95
CA VAL A 407 -13.51 -14.67 -16.62
C VAL A 407 -12.25 -15.53 -16.49
N LEU A 408 -11.55 -15.38 -15.38
CA LEU A 408 -10.40 -16.18 -14.98
C LEU A 408 -10.75 -16.96 -13.71
N ALA A 409 -10.16 -18.15 -13.55
CA ALA A 409 -10.27 -18.93 -12.33
C ALA A 409 -8.87 -19.27 -11.80
N ASN A 410 -8.68 -19.22 -10.48
CA ASN A 410 -7.46 -19.71 -9.85
C ASN A 410 -7.54 -21.23 -9.60
N GLU A 411 -6.45 -21.82 -9.09
CA GLU A 411 -6.37 -23.25 -8.75
C GLU A 411 -7.30 -23.68 -7.60
N HIS A 412 -7.81 -22.71 -6.82
CA HIS A 412 -8.76 -22.92 -5.74
C HIS A 412 -10.23 -22.78 -6.19
N GLY A 413 -10.47 -22.44 -7.46
CA GLY A 413 -11.81 -22.27 -8.03
C GLY A 413 -12.43 -20.89 -7.84
N ASP A 414 -11.69 -19.92 -7.27
CA ASP A 414 -12.18 -18.54 -7.19
C ASP A 414 -12.22 -17.91 -8.58
N GLN A 415 -13.29 -17.17 -8.86
CA GLN A 415 -13.50 -16.50 -10.14
C GLN A 415 -13.21 -15.00 -10.07
N PHE A 416 -12.58 -14.51 -11.13
CA PHE A 416 -12.16 -13.13 -11.32
C PHE A 416 -12.60 -12.66 -12.71
N THR A 417 -12.93 -11.38 -12.83
CA THR A 417 -13.18 -10.76 -14.13
C THR A 417 -11.97 -9.93 -14.51
N ALA A 418 -11.36 -10.26 -15.64
CA ALA A 418 -10.33 -9.46 -16.27
C ALA A 418 -10.96 -8.53 -17.30
N ILE A 419 -10.68 -7.24 -17.18
CA ILE A 419 -11.31 -6.17 -17.98
C ILE A 419 -10.21 -5.43 -18.73
N ASN A 420 -10.45 -5.14 -20.01
CA ASN A 420 -9.60 -4.29 -20.81
C ASN A 420 -9.92 -2.81 -20.52
N GLU A 421 -8.95 -2.09 -19.99
CA GLU A 421 -9.02 -0.64 -19.77
C GLU A 421 -7.86 0.01 -20.50
N ALA A 422 -8.11 0.54 -21.70
CA ALA A 422 -7.10 1.15 -22.59
C ALA A 422 -5.81 0.31 -22.74
N CYS A 423 -5.97 -0.97 -23.10
CA CYS A 423 -4.90 -1.97 -23.23
C CYS A 423 -4.21 -2.39 -21.92
N ARG A 424 -4.70 -1.93 -20.77
CA ARG A 424 -4.36 -2.52 -19.46
C ARG A 424 -5.36 -3.60 -19.12
N THR A 425 -4.93 -4.55 -18.30
CA THR A 425 -5.85 -5.52 -17.68
C THR A 425 -6.11 -5.12 -16.24
N VAL A 426 -7.35 -4.77 -15.91
CA VAL A 426 -7.81 -4.64 -14.53
C VAL A 426 -8.49 -5.92 -14.11
N ILE A 427 -8.12 -6.45 -12.95
CA ILE A 427 -8.73 -7.64 -12.37
C ILE A 427 -9.63 -7.25 -11.21
N ILE A 428 -10.90 -7.65 -11.26
CA ILE A 428 -11.85 -7.55 -10.14
C ILE A 428 -12.27 -8.95 -9.68
N LYS A 429 -12.68 -9.08 -8.41
CA LYS A 429 -13.40 -10.28 -7.97
C LYS A 429 -14.82 -10.28 -8.55
N GLU A 430 -15.37 -11.47 -8.74
CA GLU A 430 -16.79 -11.59 -9.11
C GLU A 430 -17.72 -11.06 -8.01
N ARG A 431 -17.34 -11.30 -6.75
CA ARG A 431 -18.04 -10.83 -5.55
C ARG A 431 -17.64 -9.38 -5.21
N PRO A 432 -18.56 -8.41 -5.23
CA PRO A 432 -18.26 -7.03 -4.86
C PRO A 432 -18.00 -6.90 -3.36
N PHE A 433 -17.25 -5.88 -2.97
CA PHE A 433 -17.20 -5.40 -1.60
C PHE A 433 -18.56 -4.79 -1.25
N SER A 434 -19.13 -5.15 -0.09
CA SER A 434 -20.30 -4.47 0.46
C SER A 434 -20.40 -4.56 1.98
N ILE A 435 -20.59 -3.41 2.60
CA ILE A 435 -20.90 -3.24 4.03
C ILE A 435 -22.24 -2.51 4.24
N ILE A 436 -23.14 -2.51 3.24
CA ILE A 436 -24.46 -1.87 3.32
C ILE A 436 -25.26 -2.33 4.56
N HIS A 437 -25.25 -3.63 4.85
CA HIS A 437 -25.91 -4.20 6.03
C HIS A 437 -25.33 -3.76 7.38
N LEU A 438 -24.17 -3.10 7.38
CA LEU A 438 -23.49 -2.59 8.56
C LEU A 438 -23.61 -1.06 8.67
N ILE A 439 -24.42 -0.41 7.82
CA ILE A 439 -24.60 1.04 7.82
C ILE A 439 -24.99 1.59 9.19
N GLN A 440 -25.80 0.85 9.96
CA GLN A 440 -26.22 1.26 11.30
C GLN A 440 -25.04 1.49 12.25
N THR A 441 -23.96 0.71 12.12
CA THR A 441 -22.71 0.88 12.87
C THR A 441 -22.11 2.29 12.72
N PHE A 442 -22.30 2.89 11.54
CA PHE A 442 -21.76 4.21 11.20
C PHE A 442 -22.75 5.33 11.45
N LEU A 443 -24.05 5.06 11.32
CA LEU A 443 -25.10 5.99 11.76
C LEU A 443 -25.03 6.23 13.28
N GLU A 444 -24.83 5.17 14.07
CA GLU A 444 -24.61 5.26 15.52
C GLU A 444 -23.32 6.02 15.87
N ALA A 445 -22.33 5.99 14.98
CA ALA A 445 -21.11 6.81 15.09
C ALA A 445 -21.30 8.26 14.61
N GLY A 446 -22.52 8.65 14.19
CA GLY A 446 -22.86 10.01 13.75
C GLY A 446 -22.51 10.32 12.29
N HIS A 447 -22.17 9.32 11.48
CA HIS A 447 -21.76 9.51 10.09
C HIS A 447 -22.91 9.39 9.09
N MET A 448 -22.96 10.33 8.15
CA MET A 448 -24.09 10.48 7.22
C MET A 448 -23.67 10.45 5.73
N ASP A 449 -22.38 10.43 5.40
CA ASP A 449 -21.87 10.57 4.01
C ASP A 449 -21.38 9.24 3.44
N TYR A 450 -22.22 8.59 2.64
CA TYR A 450 -21.94 7.27 2.11
C TYR A 450 -21.74 7.28 0.60
N ARG A 451 -20.91 6.37 0.10
CA ARG A 451 -20.56 6.26 -1.31
C ARG A 451 -20.83 4.86 -1.85
N ILE A 452 -21.38 4.80 -3.06
CA ILE A 452 -21.56 3.57 -3.84
C ILE A 452 -20.77 3.73 -5.14
N ASP A 453 -19.83 2.82 -5.36
CA ASP A 453 -19.01 2.79 -6.57
C ASP A 453 -19.57 1.75 -7.55
N LEU A 454 -20.04 2.23 -8.70
CA LEU A 454 -20.65 1.46 -9.78
C LEU A 454 -19.73 1.46 -11.01
N CYS A 455 -18.47 1.10 -10.79
CA CYS A 455 -17.43 1.06 -11.83
C CYS A 455 -17.18 -0.38 -12.32
N TYR A 456 -16.48 -0.52 -13.44
CA TYR A 456 -16.01 -1.77 -14.05
C TYR A 456 -17.09 -2.70 -14.63
N LYS A 457 -18.30 -2.72 -14.08
CA LYS A 457 -19.44 -3.52 -14.57
C LYS A 457 -20.48 -2.68 -15.32
N ASP A 458 -21.28 -3.36 -16.14
CA ASP A 458 -22.40 -2.77 -16.86
C ASP A 458 -23.64 -2.78 -15.95
N TYR A 459 -23.75 -1.77 -15.08
CA TYR A 459 -24.88 -1.63 -14.16
C TYR A 459 -26.17 -1.24 -14.89
N THR A 460 -27.24 -1.99 -14.68
CA THR A 460 -28.60 -1.65 -15.15
C THR A 460 -29.33 -0.82 -14.11
N ALA A 461 -30.37 -0.07 -14.51
CA ALA A 461 -31.21 0.68 -13.57
C ALA A 461 -31.83 -0.20 -12.47
N GLU A 462 -32.18 -1.45 -12.79
CA GLU A 462 -32.68 -2.43 -11.83
C GLU A 462 -31.62 -2.80 -10.79
N MET A 463 -30.40 -3.12 -11.22
CA MET A 463 -29.29 -3.43 -10.30
C MET A 463 -28.99 -2.26 -9.37
N ILE A 464 -29.01 -1.03 -9.90
CA ILE A 464 -28.77 0.18 -9.10
C ILE A 464 -29.89 0.33 -8.07
N ARG A 465 -31.16 0.21 -8.47
CA ARG A 465 -32.31 0.28 -7.56
C ARG A 465 -32.25 -0.78 -6.46
N ASP A 466 -31.83 -2.00 -6.78
CA ASP A 466 -31.64 -3.06 -5.78
C ASP A 466 -30.55 -2.70 -4.76
N ILE A 467 -29.44 -2.11 -5.20
CA ILE A 467 -28.37 -1.64 -4.30
C ILE A 467 -28.88 -0.49 -3.42
N LEU A 468 -29.55 0.51 -4.01
CA LEU A 468 -30.07 1.68 -3.31
C LEU A 468 -31.14 1.32 -2.28
N SER A 469 -32.10 0.46 -2.64
CA SER A 469 -33.12 -0.05 -1.70
C SER A 469 -32.52 -0.91 -0.59
N GLY A 470 -31.40 -1.59 -0.86
CA GLY A 470 -30.61 -2.30 0.14
C GLY A 470 -30.09 -1.39 1.26
N ILE A 471 -29.80 -0.12 0.96
CA ILE A 471 -29.34 0.87 1.95
C ILE A 471 -30.46 1.21 2.94
N GLN A 472 -31.66 1.51 2.42
CA GLN A 472 -32.82 1.84 3.25
C GLN A 472 -33.24 0.69 4.18
N SER A 473 -33.04 -0.56 3.72
CA SER A 473 -33.40 -1.76 4.47
C SER A 473 -32.24 -2.39 5.24
N ALA A 474 -31.05 -1.76 5.25
CA ALA A 474 -29.80 -2.32 5.78
C ALA A 474 -29.58 -3.80 5.38
N LYS A 475 -29.93 -4.14 4.14
CA LYS A 475 -29.93 -5.51 3.65
C LYS A 475 -28.56 -5.91 3.12
N LYS A 476 -28.14 -7.13 3.43
CA LYS A 476 -26.90 -7.69 2.87
C LYS A 476 -27.05 -7.91 1.36
N VAL A 477 -26.14 -7.32 0.58
CA VAL A 477 -26.10 -7.54 -0.88
C VAL A 477 -25.72 -8.99 -1.16
N LYS A 478 -26.48 -9.63 -2.05
CA LYS A 478 -26.27 -11.04 -2.42
C LYS A 478 -24.88 -11.22 -3.05
N ASN A 479 -24.19 -12.30 -2.67
CA ASN A 479 -22.86 -12.65 -3.20
C ASN A 479 -21.78 -11.57 -3.00
N SER A 480 -21.87 -10.76 -1.95
CA SER A 480 -20.86 -9.75 -1.58
C SER A 480 -19.87 -10.25 -0.51
N THR A 481 -18.76 -9.53 -0.35
CA THR A 481 -17.77 -9.73 0.72
C THR A 481 -17.58 -8.44 1.52
N ILE A 482 -17.24 -8.57 2.80
CA ILE A 482 -16.87 -7.44 3.67
C ILE A 482 -15.35 -7.17 3.65
N GLY A 483 -14.57 -7.89 2.84
CA GLY A 483 -13.11 -7.69 2.76
C GLY A 483 -12.41 -7.89 4.12
N ASN A 484 -11.55 -6.94 4.48
CA ASN A 484 -10.79 -6.95 5.74
C ASN A 484 -11.54 -6.29 6.90
N PHE A 485 -12.80 -5.88 6.73
CA PHE A 485 -13.54 -5.05 7.67
C PHE A 485 -13.48 -5.55 9.13
N ASP A 486 -13.64 -6.86 9.35
CA ASP A 486 -13.58 -7.48 10.68
C ASP A 486 -12.15 -7.77 11.15
N ARG A 487 -11.21 -7.99 10.22
CA ARG A 487 -9.84 -8.40 10.53
C ARG A 487 -8.90 -7.22 10.77
N GLY A 488 -9.23 -6.06 10.20
CA GLY A 488 -8.35 -4.90 10.13
C GLY A 488 -7.17 -5.08 9.17
N LEU A 489 -6.39 -4.02 9.03
CA LEU A 489 -5.06 -4.06 8.40
C LEU A 489 -4.05 -4.57 9.43
N LEU A 490 -3.28 -5.60 9.06
CA LEU A 490 -2.34 -6.33 9.93
C LEU A 490 -1.26 -5.45 10.59
#